data_AF-A0A950RQK4-F1
#
_entry.id   AF-A0A950RQK4-F1
#
_cell.length_a   1.000
_cell.length_b   1.000
_cell.length_c   1.000
_cell.angle_alpha   90.00
_cell.angle_beta   90.00
_cell.angle_gamma   90.00
#
_symmetry.space_group_name_H-M   'P 1'
#
loop_
_entity.id
_entity.type
_entity.pdbx_description
1 polymer ?
#
loop_
_entity_poly.entity_id
_entity_poly.type
_entity_poly.pdbx_seq_one_letter_code
_entity_poly.pdbx_strand_id
1 'polypeptide(L)'
;MAVYAGVFDPPTMAHMEIIENALRIFDELTVVVALNPNKAGALFTPEERVQMLDASISEQMRGRVRVTAYAGLIAPYAETLGACALVRGMRPYADADAE
;
A
#
# COMPACT_ATOMS: atom_id res chain seq x y z
N MET A 1 -7.49 -12.02 -3.09
CA MET A 1 -6.38 -11.05 -3.06
C MET A 1 -6.92 -9.69 -2.67
N ALA A 2 -6.20 -8.91 -1.88
CA ALA A 2 -6.57 -7.54 -1.53
C ALA A 2 -5.51 -6.53 -2.00
N VAL A 3 -5.86 -5.24 -2.00
CA VAL A 3 -4.95 -4.13 -2.31
C VAL A 3 -4.82 -3.22 -1.09
N TYR A 4 -3.59 -2.92 -0.69
CA TYR A 4 -3.29 -1.89 0.29
C TYR A 4 -2.56 -0.74 -0.40
N ALA A 5 -3.21 0.42 -0.52
CA ALA A 5 -2.64 1.56 -1.22
C ALA A 5 -2.29 2.70 -0.25
N GLY A 6 -1.19 3.38 -0.52
CA GLY A 6 -0.71 4.50 0.30
C GLY A 6 0.41 5.25 -0.38
N VAL A 7 0.72 6.44 0.13
CA VAL A 7 1.83 7.27 -0.40
C VAL A 7 3.19 6.72 0.03
N PHE A 8 3.25 6.13 1.24
CA PHE A 8 4.42 5.48 1.83
C PHE A 8 5.71 6.31 1.77
N ASP A 9 5.66 7.54 2.25
CA ASP A 9 6.75 8.50 2.15
C ASP A 9 7.26 8.99 3.52
N PRO A 10 8.16 8.23 4.18
CA PRO A 10 8.58 6.86 3.87
C PRO A 10 7.60 5.79 4.39
N PRO A 11 7.82 4.50 4.05
CA PRO A 11 7.17 3.40 4.75
C PRO A 11 7.50 3.43 6.25
N THR A 12 6.57 2.97 7.10
CA THR A 12 6.70 3.00 8.57
C THR A 12 6.31 1.65 9.14
N MET A 13 6.65 1.39 10.40
CA MET A 13 6.28 0.13 11.06
C MET A 13 4.77 -0.09 11.11
N ALA A 14 3.98 0.97 11.29
CA ALA A 14 2.52 0.87 11.23
C ALA A 14 2.00 0.40 9.87
N HIS A 15 2.69 0.74 8.77
CA HIS A 15 2.35 0.19 7.45
C HIS A 15 2.64 -1.32 7.38
N MET A 16 3.73 -1.77 8.00
CA MET A 16 4.09 -3.20 8.06
C MET A 16 3.09 -4.00 8.88
N GLU A 17 2.63 -3.48 10.02
CA GLU A 17 1.57 -4.11 10.82
C GLU A 17 0.27 -4.30 10.03
N ILE A 18 -0.09 -3.33 9.17
CA ILE A 18 -1.27 -3.45 8.29
C ILE A 18 -1.05 -4.55 7.25
N ILE A 19 0.13 -4.63 6.65
CA ILE A 19 0.49 -5.68 5.68
C ILE A 19 0.37 -7.07 6.34
N GLU A 20 0.96 -7.24 7.52
CA GLU A 20 0.91 -8.51 8.27
C GLU A 20 -0.53 -8.90 8.63
N ASN A 21 -1.34 -7.94 9.11
CA ASN A 21 -2.73 -8.19 9.44
C ASN A 21 -3.58 -8.54 8.21
N ALA A 22 -3.34 -7.88 7.08
CA ALA A 22 -4.03 -8.20 5.83
C ALA A 22 -3.72 -9.64 5.38
N LEU A 23 -2.47 -10.10 5.52
CA LEU A 23 -2.09 -11.49 5.19
C LEU A 23 -2.69 -12.54 6.14
N ARG A 24 -3.27 -12.16 7.28
CA ARG A 24 -4.06 -13.08 8.12
C ARG A 24 -5.46 -13.31 7.57
N ILE A 25 -5.94 -12.43 6.70
CA ILE A 25 -7.30 -12.44 6.15
C ILE A 25 -7.30 -12.85 4.67
N PHE A 26 -6.27 -12.46 3.91
CA PHE A 26 -6.17 -12.68 2.47
C PHE A 26 -4.96 -13.53 2.11
N ASP A 27 -5.11 -14.41 1.10
CA ASP A 27 -4.01 -15.25 0.61
C ASP A 27 -2.86 -14.42 0.01
N GLU A 28 -3.21 -13.40 -0.78
CA GLU A 28 -2.27 -12.47 -1.43
C GLU A 28 -2.66 -11.01 -1.16
N LEU A 29 -1.64 -10.15 -1.09
CA LEU A 29 -1.76 -8.70 -0.93
C LEU A 29 -0.90 -7.98 -1.98
N THR A 30 -1.50 -7.01 -2.68
CA THR A 30 -0.72 -6.06 -3.50
C THR A 30 -0.63 -4.73 -2.77
N VAL A 31 0.58 -4.29 -2.46
CA VAL A 31 0.87 -2.98 -1.87
C VAL A 31 1.13 -1.98 -2.99
N VAL A 32 0.29 -0.95 -3.10
CA VAL A 32 0.34 0.03 -4.19
C VAL A 32 0.85 1.37 -3.67
N VAL A 33 2.06 1.76 -4.09
CA VAL A 33 2.60 3.10 -3.91
C VAL A 33 1.83 4.07 -4.80
N ALA A 34 0.95 4.85 -4.18
CA ALA A 34 0.13 5.83 -4.87
C ALA A 34 0.96 7.05 -5.27
N LEU A 35 0.98 7.30 -6.58
CA LEU A 35 1.60 8.46 -7.18
C LEU A 35 0.62 9.64 -7.13
N ASN A 36 0.96 10.70 -6.41
CA ASN A 36 0.25 11.97 -6.53
C ASN A 36 1.13 12.97 -7.31
N PRO A 37 0.90 13.14 -8.63
CA PRO A 37 1.70 14.05 -9.45
C PRO A 37 1.56 15.52 -9.04
N ASN A 38 0.52 15.87 -8.28
CA ASN A 38 0.24 17.23 -7.85
C ASN A 38 0.84 17.59 -6.49
N LYS A 39 1.45 16.62 -5.78
CA LYS A 39 1.98 16.85 -4.43
C LYS A 39 3.48 17.15 -4.50
N ALA A 40 3.82 18.43 -4.69
CA ALA A 40 5.19 18.91 -4.55
C ALA A 40 5.64 18.75 -3.09
N GLY A 41 6.72 17.99 -2.86
CA GLY A 41 7.30 17.80 -1.52
C GLY A 41 7.34 16.37 -1.00
N ALA A 42 7.25 15.35 -1.87
CA ALA A 42 7.59 13.98 -1.45
C ALA A 42 9.09 13.90 -1.08
N LEU A 43 9.40 13.24 0.03
CA LEU A 43 10.78 13.02 0.49
C LEU A 43 11.53 12.04 -0.40
N PHE A 44 10.80 11.04 -0.92
CA PHE A 44 11.36 9.97 -1.75
C PHE A 44 10.64 9.85 -3.09
N THR A 45 11.40 9.46 -4.10
CA THR A 45 10.86 9.05 -5.40
C THR A 45 9.95 7.84 -5.23
N PRO A 46 9.00 7.63 -6.15
CA PRO A 46 8.14 6.45 -6.14
C PRO A 46 8.95 5.15 -6.17
N GLU A 47 10.02 5.12 -6.94
CA GLU A 47 10.92 3.98 -7.10
C GLU A 47 11.63 3.67 -5.77
N GLU A 48 12.16 4.68 -5.09
CA GLU A 48 12.76 4.52 -3.75
C GLU A 48 11.74 3.97 -2.75
N ARG A 49 10.49 4.45 -2.77
CA ARG A 49 9.44 3.97 -1.86
C ARG A 49 9.06 2.51 -2.12
N VAL A 50 8.98 2.11 -3.40
CA VAL A 50 8.80 0.70 -3.77
C VAL A 50 9.96 -0.13 -3.26
N GLN A 51 11.20 0.31 -3.46
CA GLN A 51 12.39 -0.40 -2.99
C GLN A 51 12.43 -0.52 -1.45
N MET A 52 12.08 0.55 -0.73
CA MET A 52 12.00 0.53 0.73
C MET A 52 10.94 -0.46 1.23
N LEU A 53 9.76 -0.48 0.59
CA LEU A 53 8.71 -1.46 0.92
C LEU A 53 9.16 -2.88 0.63
N ASP A 54 9.71 -3.13 -0.56
CA ASP A 54 10.16 -4.45 -0.99
C ASP A 54 11.27 -5.00 -0.06
N ALA A 55 12.21 -4.14 0.34
CA ALA A 55 13.24 -4.47 1.33
C ALA A 55 12.69 -4.70 2.75
N SER A 56 11.51 -4.16 3.06
CA SER A 56 10.84 -4.35 4.36
C SER A 56 9.98 -5.63 4.40
N ILE A 57 9.68 -6.23 3.25
CA ILE A 57 8.93 -7.49 3.19
C ILE A 57 9.84 -8.64 3.66
N SER A 58 9.44 -9.34 4.71
CA SER A 58 10.14 -10.52 5.21
C SER A 58 10.09 -11.69 4.23
N GLU A 59 11.07 -12.61 4.32
CA GLU A 59 11.13 -13.80 3.47
C GLU A 59 9.84 -14.64 3.53
N GLN A 60 9.20 -14.71 4.70
CA GLN A 60 7.95 -15.45 4.90
C GLN A 60 6.77 -14.83 4.13
N MET A 61 6.82 -13.53 3.84
CA MET A 61 5.77 -12.81 3.13
C MET A 61 6.03 -12.70 1.62
N ARG A 62 7.26 -12.95 1.15
CA ARG A 62 7.71 -12.66 -0.23
C ARG A 62 6.91 -13.40 -1.32
N GLY A 63 6.32 -14.55 -1.01
CA GLY A 63 5.46 -15.30 -1.92
C GLY A 63 4.00 -14.83 -1.95
N ARG A 64 3.61 -13.93 -1.04
CA ARG A 64 2.21 -13.50 -0.82
C ARG A 64 2.03 -11.98 -0.97
N VAL A 65 3.11 -11.22 -1.02
CA VAL A 65 3.09 -9.76 -1.15
C VAL A 65 3.74 -9.34 -2.45
N ARG A 66 3.07 -8.46 -3.20
CA ARG A 66 3.64 -7.77 -4.36
C ARG A 66 3.63 -6.28 -4.10
N VAL A 67 4.73 -5.59 -4.41
CA VAL A 67 4.82 -4.13 -4.31
C VAL A 67 4.82 -3.54 -5.71
N THR A 68 3.98 -2.53 -5.94
CA THR A 68 3.87 -1.84 -7.23
C THR A 68 3.65 -0.35 -7.01
N ALA A 69 3.91 0.47 -8.03
CA ALA A 69 3.56 1.89 -8.03
C ALA A 69 2.46 2.12 -9.08
N TYR A 70 1.52 3.01 -8.78
CA TYR A 70 0.44 3.33 -9.71
C TYR A 70 0.03 4.79 -9.66
N ALA A 71 -0.19 5.36 -10.85
CA ALA A 71 -0.67 6.72 -11.04
C ALA A 71 -2.10 6.69 -11.55
N GLY A 72 -3.03 7.14 -10.72
CA GLY A 72 -4.45 7.17 -11.05
C GLY A 72 -5.33 6.76 -9.88
N LEU A 73 -6.59 6.45 -10.18
CA LEU A 73 -7.56 6.02 -9.18
C LEU A 73 -7.27 4.58 -8.75
N ILE A 74 -7.13 4.38 -7.43
CA ILE A 74 -6.81 3.08 -6.84
C ILE A 74 -7.97 2.08 -6.99
N ALA A 75 -9.22 2.51 -6.85
CA ALA A 75 -10.36 1.60 -6.94
C ALA A 75 -10.46 0.91 -8.32
N PRO A 76 -10.43 1.63 -9.47
CA PRO A 76 -10.37 0.99 -10.78
C PRO A 76 -9.14 0.12 -10.98
N TYR A 77 -7.97 0.54 -10.47
CA TYR A 77 -6.77 -0.27 -10.58
C TYR A 77 -6.88 -1.58 -9.80
N ALA A 78 -7.44 -1.53 -8.59
CA ALA A 78 -7.68 -2.72 -7.78
C ALA A 78 -8.66 -3.70 -8.45
N GLU A 79 -9.67 -3.20 -9.16
CA GLU A 79 -10.54 -4.03 -10.00
C GLU A 79 -9.76 -4.74 -11.11
N THR A 80 -8.84 -4.04 -11.80
CA THR A 80 -8.00 -4.66 -12.85
C THR A 80 -7.07 -5.75 -12.32
N LEU A 81 -6.69 -5.68 -11.05
CA LEU A 81 -5.91 -6.70 -10.36
C LEU A 81 -6.78 -7.88 -9.88
N GLY A 82 -8.11 -7.78 -9.95
CA GLY A 82 -9.02 -8.78 -9.37
C GLY A 82 -9.03 -8.75 -7.84
N ALA A 83 -8.76 -7.59 -7.23
CA ALA A 83 -8.81 -7.44 -5.80
C ALA A 83 -10.26 -7.51 -5.29
N CYS A 84 -10.50 -8.30 -4.24
CA CYS A 84 -11.82 -8.39 -3.62
C CYS A 84 -12.04 -7.36 -2.50
N ALA A 85 -10.99 -6.65 -2.09
CA ALA A 85 -11.04 -5.66 -1.02
C ALA A 85 -9.92 -4.62 -1.14
N LEU A 86 -10.21 -3.42 -0.66
CA LEU A 86 -9.23 -2.38 -0.37
C LEU A 86 -8.95 -2.37 1.14
N VAL A 87 -7.69 -2.51 1.51
CA VAL A 87 -7.21 -2.40 2.89
C VAL A 87 -6.77 -0.96 3.12
N ARG A 88 -7.11 -0.39 4.28
CA ARG A 88 -6.67 0.94 4.69
C ARG A 88 -6.43 0.95 6.19
N GLY A 89 -5.35 1.60 6.62
CA GLY A 89 -5.15 1.92 8.02
C GLY A 89 -6.04 3.10 8.41
N MET A 90 -6.84 2.94 9.46
CA MET A 90 -7.61 4.04 10.06
C MET A 90 -6.87 4.57 11.28
N ARG A 91 -6.61 5.88 11.35
CA ARG A 91 -6.09 6.52 12.56
C ARG A 91 -7.21 7.28 13.29
N PRO A 92 -7.45 7.08 14.60
CA PRO A 92 -8.69 7.50 15.26
C PRO A 92 -8.94 9.01 15.45
N TYR A 93 -8.27 9.93 14.74
CA TYR A 93 -8.49 11.37 14.96
C TYR A 93 -8.34 12.27 13.71
N ALA A 94 -8.10 11.72 12.51
CA ALA A 94 -7.91 12.54 11.31
C ALA A 94 -8.59 12.01 10.03
N ASP A 95 -8.91 10.71 9.96
CA ASP A 95 -9.37 10.08 8.72
C ASP A 95 -10.91 9.92 8.63
N ALA A 96 -11.68 10.46 9.59
CA ALA A 96 -13.15 10.33 9.62
C ALA A 96 -13.89 11.40 8.80
N ASP A 97 -13.23 12.51 8.45
CA ASP A 97 -13.89 13.68 7.82
C ASP A 97 -13.74 13.72 6.28
N ALA A 98 -13.14 12.69 5.66
CA ALA A 98 -12.88 12.66 4.21
C ALA A 98 -13.39 11.37 3.55
N GLU A 99 -14.65 11.01 3.82
CA GLU A 99 -15.45 10.12 2.97
C GLU A 99 -16.32 10.91 1.98
#